data_AF-A0AB33KYD5-F1
#
_entry.id   AF-A0AB33KYD5-F1
#
_cell.length_a   1.000
_cell.length_b   1.000
_cell.length_c   1.000
_cell.angle_alpha   90.00
_cell.angle_beta   90.00
_cell.angle_gamma   90.00
#
_symmetry.space_group_name_H-M   'P 1'
#
loop_
_entity.id
_entity.type
_entity.pdbx_description
1 polymer ?
#
loop_
_entity_poly.entity_id
_entity_poly.type
_entity_poly.pdbx_seq_one_letter_code
_entity_poly.pdbx_strand_id
1 'polypeptide(L)' 'MGKPLNKANQKQINGGGLSDCSTYSGPYCYSDVESNCGSCLEYKALPEEHKPCVLVDYYCEVQ' A
#
# COMPACT_ATOMS: atom_id res chain seq x y z
N MET A 1 -5.31 21.85 15.79
CA MET A 1 -3.90 22.10 16.13
C MET A 1 -3.06 20.98 15.52
N GLY A 2 -2.42 21.20 14.37
CA GLY A 2 -1.60 20.19 13.69
C GLY A 2 -0.18 20.22 14.25
N LYS A 3 0.25 19.15 14.93
CA LYS A 3 1.65 18.99 15.32
C LYS A 3 2.49 18.76 14.06
N PRO A 4 3.63 19.45 13.86
CA PRO A 4 4.53 19.13 12.76
C PRO A 4 5.08 17.72 12.97
N LEU A 5 4.65 16.79 12.12
CA LEU A 5 5.19 15.43 12.08
C LEU A 5 6.61 15.52 11.51
N ASN A 6 7.61 15.06 12.26
CA ASN A 6 8.95 14.91 11.72
C ASN A 6 8.94 13.82 10.62
N LYS A 7 9.94 13.81 9.73
CA LYS A 7 10.03 12.87 8.60
C LYS A 7 9.95 11.39 9.02
N ALA A 8 10.41 11.03 10.21
CA ALA A 8 10.33 9.67 10.74
C ALA A 8 8.90 9.30 11.16
N ASN A 9 8.16 10.23 11.77
CA ASN A 9 6.77 10.04 12.14
C ASN A 9 5.86 10.02 10.91
N GLN A 10 6.19 10.82 9.88
CA GLN A 10 5.47 10.80 8.61
C GLN A 10 5.66 9.46 7.87
N LYS A 11 6.85 8.86 7.95
CA LYS A 11 7.08 7.49 7.43
C LYS A 11 6.19 6.47 8.12
N GLN A 12 6.05 6.52 9.45
CA GLN A 12 5.18 5.56 10.16
C GLN A 12 3.69 5.72 9.80
N ILE A 13 3.24 6.94 9.50
CA ILE A 13 1.83 7.21 9.17
C ILE A 13 1.53 6.91 7.69
N ASN A 14 2.47 7.13 6.77
CA ASN A 14 2.30 6.89 5.33
C ASN A 14 2.75 5.49 4.87
N GLY A 15 2.69 4.47 5.74
CA GLY A 15 2.96 3.06 5.35
C GLY A 15 4.41 2.58 5.46
N GLY A 16 5.31 3.34 6.06
CA GLY A 16 6.69 2.92 6.37
C GLY A 16 6.83 2.16 7.69
N GLY A 17 5.73 1.66 8.26
CA GLY A 17 5.70 0.91 9.50
C GLY A 17 5.15 -0.50 9.31
N LEU A 18 6.03 -1.50 9.54
CA LEU A 18 5.74 -2.85 10.07
C LEU A 18 5.65 -4.06 9.12
N SER A 19 5.94 -3.96 7.82
CA SER A 19 6.15 -5.16 6.99
C SER A 19 7.50 -5.10 6.30
N ASP A 20 8.26 -6.19 6.34
CA ASP A 20 9.48 -6.31 5.55
C ASP A 20 9.10 -6.44 4.07
N CYS A 21 8.97 -5.29 3.41
CA CYS A 21 8.67 -5.22 1.99
C CYS A 21 9.90 -5.49 1.11
N SER A 22 11.05 -5.88 1.67
CA SER A 22 12.27 -6.13 0.90
C SER A 22 12.15 -7.30 -0.07
N THR A 23 11.25 -8.25 0.21
CA THR A 23 10.94 -9.39 -0.64
C THR A 23 9.80 -9.12 -1.62
N TYR A 24 9.12 -7.97 -1.49
CA TYR A 24 8.06 -7.58 -2.40
C TYR A 24 8.63 -7.01 -3.70
N SER A 25 8.29 -7.64 -4.83
CA SER A 25 8.76 -7.25 -6.17
C SER A 25 7.62 -6.94 -7.16
N GLY A 26 6.41 -6.70 -6.66
CA GLY A 26 5.22 -6.44 -7.48
C GLY A 26 4.95 -4.94 -7.72
N PRO A 27 3.79 -4.61 -8.31
CA PRO A 27 3.31 -3.24 -8.50
C PRO A 27 3.22 -2.44 -7.20
N TYR A 28 3.69 -1.19 -7.22
CA TYR A 28 3.59 -0.32 -6.04
C TYR A 28 2.16 0.14 -5.72
N CYS A 29 1.22 -0.01 -6.67
CA CYS A 29 -0.18 0.35 -6.50
C CYS A 29 -1.15 -0.63 -7.17
N TYR A 30 -2.38 -0.70 -6.66
CA TYR A 30 -3.48 -1.50 -7.19
C TYR A 30 -4.79 -0.72 -7.29
N SER A 31 -5.38 -0.69 -8.48
CA SER A 31 -6.64 -0.01 -8.79
C SER A 31 -7.15 -0.48 -10.15
N ASP A 32 -8.46 -0.70 -10.28
CA ASP A 32 -9.10 -0.97 -11.58
C ASP A 32 -9.44 0.32 -12.36
N VAL A 33 -9.28 1.49 -11.74
CA VAL A 33 -9.60 2.80 -12.36
C VAL A 33 -8.36 3.61 -12.75
N GLU A 34 -7.27 3.49 -11.99
CA GLU A 34 -6.02 4.19 -12.29
C GLU A 34 -5.16 3.42 -13.29
N SER A 35 -4.78 4.09 -14.38
CA SER A 35 -3.83 3.54 -15.33
C SER A 35 -2.43 3.48 -14.71
N ASN A 36 -1.69 2.38 -14.91
CA ASN A 36 -0.36 2.08 -14.33
C ASN A 36 -0.34 1.47 -12.92
N CYS A 37 -1.49 1.05 -12.38
CA CYS A 37 -1.57 0.18 -11.21
C CYS A 37 -1.88 -1.28 -11.63
N GLY A 38 -1.59 -2.23 -10.74
CA GLY A 38 -2.11 -3.60 -10.87
C GLY A 38 -3.62 -3.63 -10.64
N SER A 39 -4.29 -4.69 -11.07
CA SER A 39 -5.74 -4.86 -10.89
C SER A 39 -6.13 -5.19 -9.44
N CYS A 40 -7.39 -4.94 -9.06
CA CYS A 40 -7.90 -5.34 -7.75
C CYS A 40 -7.80 -6.87 -7.52
N LEU A 41 -7.89 -7.68 -8.58
CA LEU A 41 -7.71 -9.13 -8.49
C LEU A 41 -6.29 -9.52 -8.11
N GLU A 42 -5.28 -8.85 -8.67
CA GLU A 42 -3.89 -9.06 -8.31
C GLU A 42 -3.62 -8.63 -6.86
N TYR A 43 -4.27 -7.56 -6.37
CA TYR A 43 -4.21 -7.18 -4.95
C TYR A 43 -4.73 -8.28 -4.03
N LYS A 44 -5.89 -8.86 -4.36
CA LYS A 44 -6.48 -9.95 -3.55
C LYS A 44 -5.63 -11.21 -3.52
N ALA A 45 -4.87 -11.46 -4.60
CA ALA A 45 -3.94 -12.56 -4.69
C ALA A 45 -2.62 -12.34 -3.92
N LEU A 46 -2.36 -11.12 -3.44
CA LEU A 46 -1.18 -10.85 -2.62
C LEU A 46 -1.23 -11.61 -1.28
N PRO A 47 -0.09 -12.16 -0.84
CA PRO A 47 0.09 -12.58 0.55
C PRO A 47 -0.29 -11.45 1.52
N GLU A 48 -0.91 -11.79 2.65
CA GLU A 48 -1.33 -10.79 3.65
C GLU A 48 -0.15 -9.95 4.16
N GLU A 49 1.05 -10.53 4.22
CA GLU A 49 2.31 -9.85 4.59
C GLU A 49 2.76 -8.80 3.56
N HIS A 50 2.25 -8.83 2.33
CA HIS A 50 2.60 -7.90 1.26
C HIS A 50 1.51 -6.87 0.95
N LYS A 51 0.27 -7.10 1.38
CA LYS A 51 -0.81 -6.09 1.29
C LYS A 51 -0.46 -4.72 1.93
N PRO A 52 0.21 -4.64 3.09
CA PRO A 52 0.62 -3.35 3.65
C PRO A 52 1.79 -2.67 2.91
N CYS A 53 2.42 -3.33 1.94
CA CYS A 53 3.57 -2.80 1.19
C CYS A 53 3.17 -1.96 -0.04
N VAL A 54 1.88 -1.87 -0.34
CA VAL A 54 1.36 -1.35 -1.61
C VAL A 54 0.28 -0.31 -1.36
N LEU A 55 0.11 0.61 -2.30
CA LEU A 55 -1.04 1.51 -2.30
C LEU A 55 -2.22 0.80 -2.94
N VAL A 56 -3.39 0.85 -2.31
CA VAL A 56 -4.58 0.17 -2.82
C VAL A 56 -5.75 1.13 -2.89
N ASP A 57 -6.49 1.07 -3.99
CA ASP A 57 -7.76 1.75 -4.13
C ASP A 57 -8.77 1.18 -3.12
N TYR A 58 -9.55 2.04 -2.48
CA TYR A 58 -10.59 1.63 -1.54
C TYR A 58 -11.51 0.55 -2.15
N TYR A 59 -11.87 0.66 -3.43
CA TYR A 59 -12.72 -0.34 -4.07
C TYR A 59 -12.10 -1.74 -4.12
N CYS A 60 -10.77 -1.87 -4.19
CA CYS A 60 -10.10 -3.16 -4.18
C CYS A 60 -10.10 -3.82 -2.78
N GLU A 61 -10.17 -3.01 -1.71
CA GLU A 61 -10.23 -3.47 -0.31
C GLU A 61 -11.61 -4.00 0.08
N VAL A 62 -12.69 -3.35 -0.36
CA VAL A 62 -14.08 -3.70 0.02
C VAL A 62 -14.79 -4.70 -0.89
N GLN A 63 -14.22 -5.05 -2.04
CA GLN A 63 -14.77 -6.12 -2.92
C GLN A 63 -14.52 -7.51 -2.34
#